data_AF-A0A8J4YLZ6-F1
#
_entry.id   AF-A0A8J4YLZ6-F1
#
_cell.length_a   1.000
_cell.length_b   1.000
_cell.length_c   1.000
_cell.angle_alpha   90.00
_cell.angle_beta   90.00
_cell.angle_gamma   90.00
#
_symmetry.space_group_name_H-M   'P 1'
#
loop_
_entity.id
_entity.type
_entity.pdbx_description
1 polymer ?
#
loop_
_entity_poly.entity_id
_entity_poly.type
_entity_poly.pdbx_seq_one_letter_code
_entity_poly.pdbx_strand_id
1 'polypeptide(L)'
;MEGLPTSHPEVYQKFSEGFHVIRRSDRYWAGLSTDLVIEQVLMRSMKTSGGLTHGRGMDEIQRLVWTLSLPACAEIKFTMQELAGIRYGTSDQHQEATSARKSEM
;
A
#
# COMPACT_ATOMS: atom_id res chain seq x y z
N MET A 1 -10.93 -6.62 -3.43
CA MET A 1 -10.59 -5.38 -4.17
C MET A 1 -11.82 -4.60 -4.68
N GLU A 2 -13.06 -4.98 -4.32
CA GLU A 2 -14.28 -4.38 -4.90
C GLU A 2 -14.60 -2.95 -4.42
N GLY A 3 -14.01 -2.50 -3.31
CA GLY A 3 -14.27 -1.16 -2.75
C GLY A 3 -13.40 -0.04 -3.33
N LEU A 4 -12.21 -0.34 -3.84
CA LEU A 4 -11.26 0.67 -4.34
C LEU A 4 -11.80 1.45 -5.55
N PRO A 5 -12.48 0.82 -6.55
CA PRO A 5 -13.10 1.54 -7.66
C PRO A 5 -14.16 2.55 -7.21
N THR A 6 -14.87 2.26 -6.12
CA THR A 6 -15.98 3.08 -5.62
C THR A 6 -15.52 4.17 -4.65
N SER A 7 -14.57 3.87 -3.76
CA SER A 7 -14.11 4.82 -2.73
C SER A 7 -12.96 5.71 -3.19
N HIS A 8 -12.09 5.20 -4.08
CA HIS A 8 -10.91 5.89 -4.58
C HIS A 8 -10.72 5.62 -6.10
N PRO A 9 -11.70 6.03 -6.93
CA PRO A 9 -11.71 5.73 -8.37
C PRO A 9 -10.45 6.19 -9.09
N GLU A 10 -9.88 7.32 -8.68
CA GLU A 10 -8.66 7.87 -9.28
C GLU A 10 -7.42 6.99 -9.05
N VAL A 11 -7.31 6.35 -7.88
CA VAL A 11 -6.20 5.43 -7.56
C VAL A 11 -6.38 4.13 -8.34
N TYR A 12 -7.62 3.62 -8.37
CA TYR A 12 -7.95 2.41 -9.12
C TYR A 12 -7.69 2.59 -10.61
N GLN A 13 -8.14 3.70 -11.20
CA GLN A 13 -7.94 4.01 -12.61
C GLN A 13 -6.45 4.07 -12.97
N LYS A 14 -5.65 4.83 -12.21
CA LYS A 14 -4.21 4.95 -12.48
C LYS A 14 -3.49 3.60 -12.34
N PHE A 15 -3.94 2.75 -11.41
CA PHE A 15 -3.44 1.37 -11.30
C PHE A 15 -3.83 0.52 -12.52
N SER A 16 -5.11 0.56 -12.92
CA SER A 16 -5.62 -0.19 -14.08
C SER A 16 -4.98 0.24 -15.40
N GLU A 17 -4.61 1.52 -15.53
CA GLU A 17 -3.89 2.08 -16.67
C GLU A 17 -2.38 1.74 -16.65
N GLY A 18 -1.90 1.05 -15.61
CA GLY A 18 -0.51 0.58 -15.52
C GLY A 18 0.49 1.65 -15.08
N PHE A 19 0.02 2.78 -14.51
CA PHE A 19 0.94 3.78 -13.99
C PHE A 19 1.71 3.23 -12.80
N HIS A 20 3.04 3.36 -12.84
CA HIS A 20 3.91 2.95 -11.75
C HIS A 20 4.04 4.00 -10.65
N VAL A 21 3.92 5.29 -11.01
CA VAL A 21 4.07 6.43 -10.10
C VAL A 21 2.83 7.32 -10.15
N ILE A 22 2.27 7.63 -8.98
CA ILE A 22 1.09 8.48 -8.80
C ILE A 22 1.47 9.70 -7.96
N ARG A 23 1.01 10.88 -8.39
CA ARG A 23 1.06 12.13 -7.61
C ARG A 23 -0.32 12.45 -7.07
N ARG A 24 -0.39 12.79 -5.78
CA ARG A 24 -1.61 13.25 -5.08
C ARG A 24 -1.57 14.73 -4.67
N SER A 25 -0.46 15.41 -4.96
CA SER A 25 -0.28 16.84 -4.68
C SER A 25 0.69 17.45 -5.68
N ASP A 26 0.61 18.76 -5.88
CA ASP A 26 1.47 19.47 -6.83
C ASP A 26 2.89 19.77 -6.32
N ARG A 27 3.25 19.30 -5.13
CA ARG A 27 4.59 19.49 -4.57
C ARG A 27 5.66 18.84 -5.46
N TYR A 28 6.84 19.45 -5.55
CA TYR A 28 7.99 18.83 -6.18
C TYR A 28 8.31 17.48 -5.51
N TRP A 29 8.69 16.48 -6.30
CA TRP A 29 9.06 15.13 -5.82
C TRP A 29 7.96 14.36 -5.06
N ALA A 30 6.69 14.71 -5.25
CA ALA A 30 5.55 14.04 -4.61
C ALA A 30 5.09 12.73 -5.29
N GLY A 31 5.92 12.14 -6.16
CA GLY A 31 5.61 10.87 -6.82
C GLY A 31 5.75 9.70 -5.86
N LEU A 32 4.70 8.90 -5.71
CA LEU A 32 4.69 7.68 -4.91
C LEU A 32 4.41 6.50 -5.82
N SER A 33 4.95 5.32 -5.52
CA SER A 33 4.57 4.11 -6.26
C SER A 33 3.09 3.83 -6.07
N THR A 34 2.46 3.29 -7.11
CA THR A 34 1.02 2.99 -7.08
C THR A 34 0.65 2.01 -5.97
N ASP A 35 1.50 1.00 -5.74
CA ASP A 35 1.37 0.06 -4.63
C ASP A 35 1.37 0.76 -3.27
N LEU A 36 2.33 1.66 -3.03
CA LEU A 36 2.42 2.43 -1.78
C LEU A 36 1.20 3.35 -1.59
N VAL A 37 0.63 3.89 -2.67
CA VAL A 37 -0.62 4.68 -2.59
C VAL A 37 -1.80 3.80 -2.21
N ILE A 38 -1.92 2.60 -2.78
CA ILE A 38 -2.97 1.63 -2.44
C ILE A 38 -2.82 1.19 -0.98
N GLU A 39 -1.61 0.81 -0.56
CA GLU A 39 -1.31 0.46 0.84
C GLU A 39 -1.72 1.60 1.78
N GLN A 40 -1.29 2.83 1.53
CA GLN A 40 -1.63 3.96 2.39
C GLN A 40 -3.13 4.26 2.45
N VAL A 41 -3.84 4.11 1.33
CA VAL A 41 -5.29 4.30 1.27
C VAL A 41 -6.01 3.24 2.10
N LEU A 42 -5.65 1.97 1.93
CA LEU A 42 -6.19 0.86 2.70
C LEU A 42 -5.83 1.00 4.19
N MET A 43 -4.58 1.29 4.51
CA MET A 43 -4.07 1.49 5.88
C MET A 43 -4.69 2.71 6.56
N ARG A 44 -4.99 3.79 5.83
CA ARG A 44 -5.65 4.97 6.38
C ARG A 44 -7.05 4.63 6.86
N SER A 45 -7.81 3.84 6.09
CA SER A 45 -9.14 3.37 6.51
C SER A 45 -9.09 2.52 7.79
N MET A 46 -7.96 1.85 8.08
CA MET A 46 -7.75 1.11 9.33
C MET A 46 -7.34 1.98 10.53
N LYS A 47 -6.76 3.17 10.31
CA LYS A 47 -6.18 4.02 11.37
C LYS A 47 -7.07 5.21 11.76
N THR A 48 -7.94 5.68 10.88
CA THR A 48 -8.86 6.80 11.17
C THR A 48 -10.08 6.33 11.98
N SER A 49 -10.82 7.27 12.60
CA SER A 49 -11.95 6.98 13.52
C SER A 49 -12.92 5.92 12.99
N GLY A 50 -13.07 4.80 13.72
CA GLY A 50 -13.80 3.60 13.28
C GLY A 50 -12.91 2.46 12.77
N GLY A 51 -11.59 2.59 12.89
CA GLY A 51 -10.60 1.59 12.46
C GLY A 51 -10.10 0.66 13.58
N LEU A 52 -9.37 -0.39 13.20
CA LEU A 52 -8.89 -1.51 14.04
C LEU A 52 -8.20 -1.07 15.35
N THR A 53 -7.54 0.08 15.36
CA THR A 53 -6.75 0.58 16.49
C THR A 53 -7.50 1.54 17.41
N HIS A 54 -8.75 1.92 17.12
CA HIS A 54 -9.51 2.85 17.97
C HIS A 54 -11.01 2.52 18.04
N GLY A 55 -11.41 1.82 19.11
CA GLY A 55 -12.72 1.92 19.81
C GLY A 55 -14.01 1.46 19.12
N ARG A 56 -14.10 1.44 17.78
CA ARG A 56 -15.25 0.92 17.03
C ARG A 56 -14.69 0.19 15.80
N GLY A 57 -14.50 -1.12 15.90
CA GLY A 57 -13.75 -1.91 14.91
C GLY A 57 -14.36 -1.94 13.50
N MET A 58 -13.55 -2.39 12.54
CA MET A 58 -13.93 -2.62 11.14
C MET A 58 -15.19 -3.49 11.03
N ASP A 59 -16.08 -3.13 10.10
CA ASP A 59 -17.20 -3.97 9.72
C ASP A 59 -16.70 -5.35 9.21
N GLU A 60 -17.53 -6.38 9.31
CA GLU A 60 -17.18 -7.74 8.92
C GLU A 60 -16.72 -7.84 7.45
N ILE A 61 -17.37 -7.10 6.55
CA ILE A 61 -17.00 -7.04 5.13
C ILE A 61 -15.61 -6.42 4.96
N GLN A 62 -15.29 -5.37 5.72
CA GLN A 62 -13.98 -4.73 5.65
C GLN A 62 -12.87 -5.67 6.15
N ARG A 63 -13.15 -6.45 7.20
CA ARG A 63 -12.23 -7.50 7.70
C ARG A 63 -12.03 -8.61 6.67
N LEU A 64 -13.10 -9.05 6.02
CA LEU A 64 -13.03 -10.08 4.99
C LEU A 64 -12.19 -9.63 3.79
N VAL A 65 -12.44 -8.43 3.26
CA VAL A 65 -11.67 -7.86 2.16
C VAL A 65 -10.19 -7.77 2.53
N TRP A 66 -9.87 -7.38 3.76
CA TRP A 66 -8.49 -7.32 4.22
C TRP A 66 -7.83 -8.69 4.27
N THR A 67 -8.44 -9.64 4.99
CA THR A 67 -7.91 -11.01 5.14
C THR A 67 -7.71 -11.70 3.79
N LEU A 68 -8.62 -11.49 2.83
CA LEU A 68 -8.52 -12.09 1.50
C LEU A 68 -7.54 -11.37 0.58
N SER A 69 -7.28 -10.08 0.78
CA SER A 69 -6.33 -9.32 -0.05
C SER A 69 -4.88 -9.51 0.39
N LEU A 70 -4.64 -9.84 1.67
CA LEU A 70 -3.30 -10.00 2.23
C LEU A 70 -2.40 -11.01 1.46
N PRO A 71 -2.86 -12.22 1.10
CA PRO A 71 -2.03 -13.18 0.36
C PRO A 71 -1.66 -12.68 -1.03
N ALA A 72 -2.60 -12.09 -1.76
CA ALA A 72 -2.36 -11.56 -3.10
C ALA A 72 -1.37 -10.39 -3.07
N CYS A 73 -1.50 -9.48 -2.10
CA CYS A 73 -0.53 -8.40 -1.90
C CYS A 73 0.85 -8.94 -1.50
N ALA A 74 0.92 -10.01 -0.70
CA ALA A 74 2.18 -10.64 -0.32
C ALA A 74 2.90 -11.29 -1.51
N GLU A 75 2.17 -11.94 -2.41
CA GLU A 75 2.73 -12.53 -3.63
C GLU A 75 3.30 -11.46 -4.56
N ILE A 76 2.52 -10.42 -4.87
CA ILE A 76 2.99 -9.29 -5.70
C ILE A 76 4.24 -8.66 -5.08
N LYS A 77 4.21 -8.42 -3.77
CA LYS A 77 5.35 -7.86 -3.01
C LYS A 77 6.58 -8.77 -3.08
N PHE A 78 6.40 -10.08 -3.06
CA PHE A 78 7.49 -11.05 -3.20
C PHE A 78 8.07 -11.05 -4.62
N THR A 79 7.22 -11.07 -5.65
CA THR A 79 7.67 -11.02 -7.04
C THR A 79 8.41 -9.71 -7.36
N MET A 80 7.92 -8.58 -6.88
CA MET A 80 8.61 -7.29 -7.04
C MET A 80 9.97 -7.27 -6.33
N GLN A 81 10.08 -7.94 -5.18
CA GLN A 81 11.34 -8.12 -4.46
C GLN A 81 12.34 -8.97 -5.25
N GLU A 82 11.90 -10.10 -5.81
CA GLU A 82 12.76 -10.94 -6.65
C GLU A 82 13.21 -10.24 -7.92
N LEU A 83 12.29 -9.54 -8.60
CA LEU A 83 12.61 -8.75 -9.79
C LEU A 83 13.66 -7.66 -9.49
N ALA A 84 13.54 -7.00 -8.35
CA ALA A 84 14.47 -5.95 -7.93
C ALA A 84 15.78 -6.50 -7.33
N GLY A 85 15.89 -7.82 -7.12
CA GLY A 85 17.03 -8.44 -6.44
C GLY A 85 17.15 -8.06 -4.96
N ILE A 86 16.05 -7.63 -4.32
CA ILE A 86 16.04 -7.14 -2.95
C ILE A 86 15.07 -7.99 -2.12
N ARG A 87 15.50 -8.55 -0.99
CA ARG A 87 14.63 -9.27 -0.05
C ARG A 87 14.51 -8.51 1.26
N TYR A 88 13.29 -8.22 1.69
CA TYR A 88 13.01 -7.55 2.96
C TYR A 88 12.59 -8.56 4.03
N GLY A 89 13.21 -8.49 5.21
CA GLY A 89 12.71 -9.17 6.40
C GLY A 89 11.46 -8.48 6.95
N THR A 90 10.69 -9.17 7.81
CA THR A 90 9.51 -8.59 8.49
C THR A 90 9.84 -7.36 9.34
N SER A 91 11.11 -7.19 9.73
CA SER A 91 11.59 -6.05 10.49
C SER A 91 11.87 -4.78 9.66
N ASP A 92 12.01 -4.87 8.34
CA ASP A 92 12.42 -3.75 7.46
C ASP A 92 11.24 -3.15 6.69
N GLN A 93 10.05 -3.24 7.27
CA GLN A 93 8.81 -3.02 6.54
C GLN A 93 8.32 -1.58 6.46
N HIS A 94 9.16 -0.57 6.81
CA HIS A 94 9.18 0.81 6.29
C HIS A 94 9.56 1.87 7.35
N GLN A 95 10.62 2.63 7.06
CA GLN A 95 10.64 4.08 6.75
C GLN A 95 11.96 4.43 6.02
N GLU A 96 12.93 3.55 5.81
CA GLU A 96 13.82 2.94 6.80
C GLU A 96 14.15 1.48 6.49
N ALA A 97 13.89 1.01 5.27
CA ALA A 97 14.45 -0.27 4.82
C ALA A 97 15.97 -0.14 4.56
N THR A 98 16.71 0.11 5.62
CA THR A 98 17.89 0.95 5.69
C THR A 98 18.90 0.25 6.57
N SER A 99 20.16 0.12 6.16
CA SER A 99 21.23 0.13 7.18
C SER A 99 21.75 1.56 7.45
N ALA A 100 21.68 2.45 6.45
CA ALA A 100 21.67 3.92 6.62
C ALA A 100 20.77 4.64 5.58
N ARG A 101 19.96 3.89 4.83
CA ARG A 101 19.37 4.24 3.51
C ARG A 101 19.50 3.07 2.54
N LYS A 102 20.57 2.28 2.76
CA LYS A 102 21.35 1.45 1.82
C LYS A 102 22.42 2.36 1.18
N SER A 103 23.58 2.55 1.81
CA SER A 103 24.39 3.79 1.77
C SER A 103 25.01 4.28 0.46
N GLU A 104 24.72 3.74 -0.73
CA GLU A 104 25.38 4.20 -1.98
C GLU A 104 24.52 3.96 -3.24
N MET A 105 23.20 3.90 -3.12
CA MET A 105 22.33 3.64 -4.27
C MET A 105 21.40 4.81 -4.56
#